data_AF-A0A3S0QJ96-F1
#
_entry.id   AF-A0A3S0QJ96-F1
#
_cell.length_a   1.000
_cell.length_b   1.000
_cell.length_c   1.000
_cell.angle_alpha   90.00
_cell.angle_beta   90.00
_cell.angle_gamma   90.00
#
_symmetry.space_group_name_H-M   'P 1'
#
loop_
_entity.id
_entity.type
_entity.pdbx_description
1 polymer ?
#
loop_
_entity_poly.entity_id
_entity_poly.type
_entity_poly.pdbx_seq_one_letter_code
_entity_poly.pdbx_strand_id
1 'polypeptide(L)'
;MEPSNKEKVVALLKSIETGAKEPVSYINPNKYIQHNLAISDGLAGFAEVLQQLPPNSAKVNTVRAFQDGNYVFTHTDYNFFGPKIGFDIFLFEDGKIVEHWDNLQEKPSKPNPSGHTMTDGPVEIKDLEKTEANKTLVTKFVDDILVNGKMDKLAGYFDGDNYIQHNPSIPDKVSGLGAALQALAEQGIFIKYNKIHKVLGQGNFVLVVSEGYFGSDHDAFYDLFRVENGKIAEHWDVIEKILPKEQWKNNNGKF
;
A
#
# COMPACT_ATOMS: atom_id res chain seq x y z
N MET A 1 -18.97 -6.69 22.75
CA MET A 1 -17.49 -6.73 22.69
C MET A 1 -17.07 -5.53 21.88
N GLU A 2 -16.08 -4.75 22.33
CA GLU A 2 -15.53 -3.66 21.51
C GLU A 2 -14.92 -4.23 20.22
N PRO A 3 -15.11 -3.59 19.06
CA PRO A 3 -14.47 -4.03 17.82
C PRO A 3 -12.96 -3.85 17.92
N SER A 4 -12.22 -4.80 17.36
CA SER A 4 -10.77 -4.70 17.18
C SER A 4 -10.40 -3.51 16.29
N ASN A 5 -9.15 -3.04 16.35
CA ASN A 5 -8.69 -1.94 15.50
C ASN A 5 -8.83 -2.27 14.00
N LYS A 6 -8.64 -3.54 13.60
CA LYS A 6 -8.88 -3.98 12.21
C LYS A 6 -10.34 -3.87 11.82
N GLU A 7 -11.26 -4.31 12.68
CA GLU A 7 -12.70 -4.17 12.44
C GLU A 7 -13.12 -2.69 12.37
N LYS A 8 -12.54 -1.84 13.23
CA LYS A 8 -12.75 -0.38 13.20
C LYS A 8 -12.33 0.23 11.86
N VAL A 9 -11.14 -0.11 11.35
CA VAL A 9 -10.67 0.38 10.04
C VAL A 9 -11.53 -0.13 8.90
N VAL A 10 -11.83 -1.44 8.85
CA VAL A 10 -12.66 -2.02 7.77
C VAL A 10 -14.05 -1.37 7.77
N ALA A 11 -14.65 -1.16 8.94
CA ALA A 11 -15.93 -0.48 9.06
C ALA A 11 -15.83 1.00 8.63
N LEU A 12 -14.76 1.70 8.99
CA LEU A 12 -14.51 3.08 8.57
C LEU A 12 -14.39 3.19 7.04
N LEU A 13 -13.58 2.35 6.40
CA LEU A 13 -13.46 2.36 4.95
C LEU A 13 -14.79 2.00 4.29
N LYS A 14 -15.50 0.98 4.79
CA LYS A 14 -16.81 0.58 4.26
C LYS A 14 -17.87 1.66 4.44
N SER A 15 -17.70 2.58 5.39
CA SER A 15 -18.60 3.71 5.59
C SER A 15 -18.63 4.69 4.41
N ILE A 16 -17.57 4.75 3.61
CA ILE A 16 -17.49 5.56 2.38
C ILE A 16 -18.56 5.09 1.36
N GLU A 17 -18.74 3.77 1.22
CA GLU A 17 -19.79 3.20 0.36
C GLU A 17 -21.18 3.27 1.01
N THR A 18 -21.27 2.93 2.29
CA THR A 18 -22.58 2.72 2.96
C THR A 18 -23.19 4.00 3.53
N GLY A 19 -22.42 5.08 3.69
CA GLY A 19 -22.83 6.29 4.39
C GLY A 19 -23.01 6.12 5.91
N ALA A 20 -22.54 5.01 6.49
CA ALA A 20 -22.64 4.75 7.92
C ALA A 20 -21.89 5.82 8.73
N LYS A 21 -22.53 6.39 9.75
CA LYS A 21 -21.92 7.45 10.56
C LYS A 21 -21.17 6.96 11.79
N GLU A 22 -21.50 5.76 12.26
CA GLU A 22 -20.93 5.19 13.49
C GLU A 22 -19.40 5.02 13.44
N PRO A 23 -18.78 4.58 12.31
CA PRO A 23 -17.33 4.41 12.24
C PRO A 23 -16.53 5.73 12.35
N VAL A 24 -17.15 6.88 12.09
CA VAL A 24 -16.54 8.20 12.33
C VAL A 24 -16.14 8.37 13.79
N SER A 25 -16.87 7.73 14.71
CA SER A 25 -16.56 7.76 16.14
C SER A 25 -15.24 7.07 16.48
N TYR A 26 -14.68 6.25 15.60
CA TYR A 26 -13.38 5.60 15.80
C TYR A 26 -12.21 6.55 15.57
N ILE A 27 -12.44 7.73 15.00
CA ILE A 27 -11.42 8.75 14.78
C ILE A 27 -11.36 9.69 15.99
N ASN A 28 -10.15 10.09 16.40
CA ASN A 28 -9.97 11.14 17.37
C ASN A 28 -10.14 12.51 16.67
N PRO A 29 -11.21 13.27 16.93
CA PRO A 29 -11.50 14.49 16.18
C PRO A 29 -10.50 15.63 16.46
N ASN A 30 -9.74 15.54 17.55
CA ASN A 30 -8.82 16.59 17.99
C ASN A 30 -7.36 16.32 17.63
N LYS A 31 -7.05 15.12 17.13
CA LYS A 31 -5.68 14.69 16.82
C LYS A 31 -5.49 14.14 15.40
N TYR A 32 -6.57 13.94 14.65
CA TYR A 32 -6.48 13.28 13.34
C TYR A 32 -5.62 14.06 12.34
N ILE A 33 -4.51 13.45 11.94
CA ILE A 33 -3.58 13.93 10.92
C ILE A 33 -3.80 13.16 9.62
N GLN A 34 -3.95 13.89 8.50
CA GLN A 34 -4.12 13.34 7.15
C GLN A 34 -2.86 13.57 6.31
N HIS A 35 -2.35 12.50 5.69
CA HIS A 35 -1.21 12.54 4.78
C HIS A 35 -1.58 12.49 3.28
N ASN A 36 -2.85 12.22 2.95
CA ASN A 36 -3.30 12.39 1.56
C ASN A 36 -3.22 13.87 1.15
N LEU A 37 -2.27 14.19 0.29
CA LEU A 37 -1.95 15.56 -0.12
C LEU A 37 -3.09 16.27 -0.86
N ALA A 38 -4.03 15.51 -1.43
CA ALA A 38 -5.20 16.04 -2.13
C ALA A 38 -6.39 16.34 -1.20
N ILE A 39 -6.26 16.02 0.09
CA ILE A 39 -7.31 16.15 1.12
C ILE A 39 -6.84 17.11 2.20
N SER A 40 -7.72 18.06 2.58
CA SER A 40 -7.47 18.96 3.69
C SER A 40 -7.31 18.19 5.00
N ASP A 41 -6.56 18.74 5.95
CA ASP A 41 -6.28 18.04 7.20
C ASP A 41 -7.54 17.88 8.09
N GLY A 42 -7.45 16.94 9.02
CA GLY A 42 -8.51 16.68 10.00
C GLY A 42 -9.74 15.97 9.43
N LEU A 43 -10.66 15.65 10.34
CA LEU A 43 -11.90 14.95 9.99
C LEU A 43 -12.80 15.77 9.05
N ALA A 44 -12.71 17.11 9.13
CA ALA A 44 -13.47 18.01 8.28
C ALA A 44 -13.07 17.87 6.80
N GLY A 45 -11.76 17.83 6.50
CA GLY A 45 -11.28 17.66 5.13
C GLY A 45 -11.70 16.32 4.52
N PHE A 46 -11.68 15.26 5.32
CA PHE A 46 -12.21 13.96 4.90
C PHE A 46 -13.73 14.04 4.61
N ALA A 47 -14.51 14.66 5.49
CA ALA A 47 -15.94 14.81 5.30
C ALA A 47 -16.31 15.65 4.05
N GLU A 48 -15.52 16.67 3.72
CA GLU A 48 -15.70 17.48 2.51
C GLU A 48 -15.54 16.65 1.23
N VAL A 49 -14.55 15.76 1.19
CA VAL A 49 -14.35 14.86 0.04
C VAL A 49 -15.52 13.90 -0.11
N LEU A 50 -16.02 13.33 0.99
CA LEU A 50 -17.17 12.42 0.93
C LEU A 50 -18.44 13.11 0.43
N GLN A 51 -18.64 14.40 0.74
CA GLN A 51 -19.80 15.17 0.26
C GLN A 51 -19.76 15.44 -1.25
N GLN A 52 -18.60 15.33 -1.89
CA GLN A 52 -18.45 15.51 -3.33
C GLN A 52 -18.81 14.24 -4.12
N LEU A 53 -18.93 13.09 -3.45
CA LEU A 53 -19.30 11.85 -4.11
C LEU A 53 -20.78 11.86 -4.50
N PRO A 54 -21.13 11.50 -5.74
CA PRO A 54 -22.52 11.28 -6.10
C PRO A 54 -23.16 10.22 -5.18
N PRO A 55 -24.44 10.37 -4.79
CA PRO A 55 -25.11 9.41 -3.93
C PRO A 55 -24.98 7.97 -4.45
N ASN A 56 -24.61 7.04 -3.57
CA ASN A 56 -24.44 5.60 -3.86
C ASN A 56 -23.44 5.26 -4.98
N SER A 57 -22.54 6.18 -5.34
CA SER A 57 -21.53 5.94 -6.38
C SER A 57 -20.29 5.20 -5.88
N ALA A 58 -19.96 5.34 -4.60
CA ALA A 58 -18.76 4.76 -4.04
C ALA A 58 -18.89 3.23 -3.84
N LYS A 59 -17.82 2.49 -4.14
CA LYS A 59 -17.65 1.09 -3.74
C LYS A 59 -16.36 0.90 -2.98
N VAL A 60 -16.42 0.08 -1.93
CA VAL A 60 -15.28 -0.26 -1.09
C VAL A 60 -15.27 -1.75 -0.80
N ASN A 61 -14.19 -2.41 -1.20
CA ASN A 61 -13.92 -3.80 -0.88
C ASN A 61 -12.52 -3.95 -0.30
N THR A 62 -12.41 -3.96 1.04
CA THR A 62 -11.14 -4.21 1.72
C THR A 62 -10.78 -5.68 1.59
N VAL A 63 -9.77 -5.96 0.78
CA VAL A 63 -9.34 -7.32 0.42
C VAL A 63 -8.48 -7.93 1.53
N ARG A 64 -7.58 -7.12 2.11
CA ARG A 64 -6.69 -7.53 3.20
C ARG A 64 -6.65 -6.46 4.27
N ALA A 65 -6.56 -6.89 5.53
CA ALA A 65 -6.44 -6.00 6.68
C ALA A 65 -5.49 -6.61 7.72
N PHE A 66 -4.47 -5.83 8.08
CA PHE A 66 -3.37 -6.26 8.94
C PHE A 66 -3.20 -5.31 10.12
N GLN A 67 -2.57 -5.79 11.19
CA GLN A 67 -2.24 -4.98 12.35
C GLN A 67 -0.79 -5.27 12.79
N ASP A 68 0.00 -4.21 12.93
CA ASP A 68 1.38 -4.21 13.44
C ASP A 68 1.49 -3.20 14.58
N GLY A 69 1.45 -3.70 15.82
CA GLY A 69 1.35 -2.87 17.02
C GLY A 69 0.11 -1.96 16.99
N ASN A 70 0.35 -0.65 16.98
CA ASN A 70 -0.67 0.39 16.93
C ASN A 70 -1.06 0.80 15.50
N TYR A 71 -0.41 0.24 14.49
CA TYR A 71 -0.77 0.47 13.10
C TYR A 71 -1.75 -0.57 12.60
N VAL A 72 -2.74 -0.14 11.83
CA VAL A 72 -3.55 -1.00 10.98
C VAL A 72 -3.30 -0.58 9.55
N PHE A 73 -3.11 -1.54 8.65
CA PHE A 73 -2.96 -1.26 7.23
C PHE A 73 -3.80 -2.19 6.38
N THR A 74 -4.34 -1.67 5.29
CA THR A 74 -5.31 -2.35 4.44
C THR A 74 -4.92 -2.31 2.98
N HIS A 75 -5.35 -3.33 2.24
CA HIS A 75 -5.29 -3.37 0.78
C HIS A 75 -6.73 -3.38 0.26
N THR A 76 -7.13 -2.33 -0.45
CA THR A 76 -8.54 -2.06 -0.73
C THR A 76 -8.77 -1.82 -2.22
N ASP A 77 -9.81 -2.47 -2.76
CA ASP A 77 -10.37 -2.21 -4.08
C ASP A 77 -11.48 -1.17 -3.96
N TYR A 78 -11.25 -0.02 -4.59
CA TYR A 78 -12.11 1.15 -4.50
C TYR A 78 -12.76 1.45 -5.85
N ASN A 79 -13.97 2.02 -5.79
CA ASN A 79 -14.51 2.83 -6.87
C ASN A 79 -15.06 4.11 -6.26
N PHE A 80 -14.26 5.17 -6.27
CA PHE A 80 -14.70 6.52 -5.92
C PHE A 80 -13.89 7.48 -6.79
N PHE A 81 -14.55 8.39 -7.51
CA PHE A 81 -13.93 9.16 -8.60
C PHE A 81 -13.16 8.25 -9.60
N GLY A 82 -13.74 7.09 -9.94
CA GLY A 82 -13.15 6.05 -10.79
C GLY A 82 -12.59 4.85 -10.01
N PRO A 83 -12.26 3.75 -10.71
CA PRO A 83 -11.74 2.54 -10.08
C PRO A 83 -10.28 2.72 -9.64
N LYS A 84 -9.96 2.37 -8.40
CA LYS A 84 -8.63 2.52 -7.80
C LYS A 84 -8.29 1.34 -6.91
N ILE A 85 -7.00 1.04 -6.80
CA ILE A 85 -6.46 0.16 -5.77
C ILE A 85 -5.69 1.03 -4.79
N GLY A 86 -5.88 0.76 -3.50
CA GLY A 86 -5.30 1.55 -2.44
C GLY A 86 -4.65 0.70 -1.35
N PHE A 87 -3.57 1.24 -0.80
CA PHE A 87 -3.13 0.89 0.54
C PHE A 87 -3.45 2.02 1.49
N ASP A 88 -4.09 1.72 2.62
CA ASP A 88 -4.35 2.67 3.69
C ASP A 88 -3.57 2.23 4.94
N ILE A 89 -3.03 3.19 5.70
CA ILE A 89 -2.34 2.98 6.98
C ILE A 89 -2.98 3.90 7.99
N PHE A 90 -3.32 3.37 9.16
CA PHE A 90 -3.92 4.10 10.27
C PHE A 90 -3.10 3.88 11.54
N LEU A 91 -2.74 4.96 12.23
CA LEU A 91 -2.16 4.90 13.57
C LEU A 91 -3.26 5.04 14.64
N PHE A 92 -3.17 4.22 15.68
CA PHE A 92 -4.06 4.27 16.83
C PHE A 92 -3.37 4.81 18.10
N GLU A 93 -4.10 5.65 18.83
CA GLU A 93 -3.83 6.02 20.23
C GLU A 93 -5.12 5.87 21.04
N ASP A 94 -5.04 5.26 22.23
CA ASP A 94 -6.19 5.10 23.14
C ASP A 94 -7.44 4.50 22.47
N GLY A 95 -7.23 3.57 21.54
CA GLY A 95 -8.29 2.88 20.79
C GLY A 95 -8.99 3.74 19.73
N LYS A 96 -8.44 4.92 19.39
CA LYS A 96 -8.91 5.84 18.35
C LYS A 96 -7.85 6.03 17.27
N ILE A 97 -8.30 6.24 16.03
CA ILE A 97 -7.45 6.60 14.90
C ILE A 97 -7.00 8.05 15.08
N VAL A 98 -5.70 8.29 15.02
CA VAL A 98 -5.10 9.62 15.14
C VAL A 98 -4.33 10.06 13.89
N GLU A 99 -4.03 9.16 12.96
CA GLU A 99 -3.25 9.50 11.77
C GLU A 99 -3.58 8.53 10.64
N HIS A 100 -3.55 9.03 9.41
CA HIS A 100 -3.88 8.28 8.22
C HIS A 100 -2.96 8.63 7.05
N TRP A 101 -2.47 7.59 6.38
CA TRP A 101 -1.79 7.66 5.10
C TRP A 101 -2.52 6.78 4.11
N ASP A 102 -2.60 7.21 2.85
CA ASP A 102 -3.00 6.36 1.75
C ASP A 102 -1.99 6.43 0.60
N ASN A 103 -2.01 5.41 -0.24
CA ASN A 103 -1.44 5.45 -1.57
C ASN A 103 -2.47 4.87 -2.54
N LEU A 104 -2.79 5.59 -3.62
CA LEU A 104 -3.84 5.22 -4.56
C LEU A 104 -3.32 5.19 -6.01
N GLN A 105 -3.65 4.12 -6.73
CA GLN A 105 -3.38 3.99 -8.16
C GLN A 105 -4.65 3.62 -8.91
N GLU A 106 -4.79 4.14 -10.15
CA GLU A 106 -5.88 3.74 -11.02
C GLU A 106 -5.83 2.24 -11.29
N LYS A 107 -6.98 1.57 -11.09
CA LYS A 107 -7.09 0.12 -11.30
C LYS A 107 -7.08 -0.17 -12.81
N PRO A 108 -6.13 -0.97 -13.32
CA PRO A 108 -6.12 -1.38 -14.71
C PRO A 108 -7.40 -2.16 -15.09
N SER A 109 -7.86 -1.97 -16.32
CA SER A 109 -9.02 -2.71 -16.85
C SER A 109 -8.72 -4.17 -17.22
N LYS A 110 -7.43 -4.55 -17.26
CA LYS A 110 -6.96 -5.88 -17.61
C LYS A 110 -5.98 -6.40 -16.56
N PRO A 111 -5.90 -7.72 -16.37
CA PRO A 111 -4.82 -8.33 -15.59
C PRO A 111 -3.44 -7.98 -16.15
N ASN A 112 -2.41 -8.19 -15.33
CA ASN A 112 -1.02 -8.07 -15.73
C ASN A 112 -0.63 -9.12 -16.80
N PRO A 113 0.61 -9.11 -17.33
CA PRO A 113 1.05 -10.05 -18.36
C PRO A 113 0.94 -11.53 -17.97
N SER A 114 0.89 -11.84 -16.68
CA SER A 114 0.70 -13.20 -16.13
C SER A 114 -0.75 -13.59 -15.86
N GLY A 115 -1.71 -12.67 -16.01
CA GLY A 115 -3.12 -12.93 -15.74
C GLY A 115 -3.58 -12.61 -14.32
N HIS A 116 -2.73 -11.98 -13.51
CA HIS A 116 -3.05 -11.55 -12.15
C HIS A 116 -3.63 -10.15 -12.11
N THR A 117 -4.56 -9.93 -11.19
CA THR A 117 -5.06 -8.58 -10.87
C THR A 117 -4.18 -7.94 -9.80
N MET A 118 -4.42 -6.67 -9.49
CA MET A 118 -3.75 -6.03 -8.35
C MET A 118 -4.25 -6.53 -6.99
N THR A 119 -5.26 -7.40 -6.91
CA THR A 119 -5.94 -7.74 -5.65
C THR A 119 -6.11 -9.23 -5.37
N ASP A 120 -5.99 -10.09 -6.38
CA ASP A 120 -6.09 -11.55 -6.22
C ASP A 120 -4.90 -12.11 -5.43
N GLY A 121 -4.86 -13.42 -5.26
CA GLY A 121 -3.91 -14.12 -4.40
C GLY A 121 -4.42 -14.31 -2.96
N PRO A 122 -3.56 -14.83 -2.06
CA PRO A 122 -3.95 -15.23 -0.72
C PRO A 122 -4.25 -14.02 0.18
N VAL A 123 -5.18 -14.22 1.12
CA VAL A 123 -5.53 -13.27 2.20
C VAL A 123 -5.22 -13.82 3.59
N GLU A 124 -4.86 -15.10 3.68
CA GLU A 124 -4.62 -15.81 4.94
C GLU A 124 -3.26 -15.41 5.54
N ILE A 125 -3.29 -14.92 6.77
CA ILE A 125 -2.09 -14.58 7.54
C ILE A 125 -1.55 -15.86 8.20
N LYS A 126 -0.28 -16.17 7.93
CA LYS A 126 0.46 -17.30 8.48
C LYS A 126 1.73 -16.82 9.18
N ASP A 127 2.43 -17.71 9.88
CA ASP A 127 3.76 -17.47 10.42
C ASP A 127 3.85 -16.19 11.28
N LEU A 128 2.86 -15.96 12.15
CA LEU A 128 2.77 -14.78 13.03
C LEU A 128 4.04 -14.60 13.88
N GLU A 129 4.64 -15.70 14.31
CA GLU A 129 5.89 -15.74 15.06
C GLU A 129 7.12 -15.28 14.27
N LYS A 130 7.03 -15.24 12.93
CA LYS A 130 8.12 -14.81 12.04
C LYS A 130 7.97 -13.37 11.54
N THR A 131 6.98 -12.61 12.03
CA THR A 131 6.71 -11.24 11.56
C THR A 131 7.97 -10.37 11.47
N GLU A 132 8.77 -10.31 12.54
CA GLU A 132 9.98 -9.47 12.57
C GLU A 132 11.10 -10.00 11.65
N ALA A 133 11.23 -11.33 11.52
CA ALA A 133 12.17 -11.93 10.58
C ALA A 133 11.78 -11.64 9.13
N ASN A 134 10.48 -11.70 8.82
CA ASN A 134 9.94 -11.39 7.49
C ASN A 134 10.10 -9.89 7.17
N LYS A 135 9.83 -9.00 8.13
CA LYS A 135 10.10 -7.56 7.98
C LYS A 135 11.57 -7.29 7.68
N THR A 136 12.48 -7.96 8.39
CA THR A 136 13.92 -7.85 8.15
C THR A 136 14.31 -8.32 6.75
N LEU A 137 13.81 -9.49 6.32
CA LEU A 137 14.07 -10.05 4.98
C LEU A 137 13.63 -9.08 3.88
N VAL A 138 12.39 -8.61 3.95
CA VAL A 138 11.78 -7.75 2.93
C VAL A 138 12.43 -6.36 2.93
N THR A 139 12.72 -5.78 4.10
CA THR A 139 13.46 -4.51 4.19
C THR A 139 14.82 -4.63 3.51
N LYS A 140 15.53 -5.72 3.76
CA LYS A 140 16.85 -5.97 3.17
C LYS A 140 16.76 -6.15 1.66
N PHE A 141 15.73 -6.81 1.16
CA PHE A 141 15.48 -6.92 -0.28
C PHE A 141 15.26 -5.54 -0.92
N VAL A 142 14.35 -4.73 -0.38
CA VAL A 142 14.06 -3.39 -0.91
C VAL A 142 15.32 -2.51 -0.87
N ASP A 143 16.07 -2.52 0.24
CA ASP A 143 17.32 -1.76 0.35
C ASP A 143 18.40 -2.27 -0.63
N ASP A 144 18.72 -3.57 -0.61
CA ASP A 144 19.81 -4.09 -1.44
C ASP A 144 19.49 -3.98 -2.93
N ILE A 145 18.26 -4.27 -3.36
CA ILE A 145 17.88 -4.35 -4.78
C ILE A 145 17.31 -3.04 -5.30
N LEU A 146 16.24 -2.53 -4.69
CA LEU A 146 15.47 -1.41 -5.24
C LEU A 146 16.13 -0.05 -4.95
N VAL A 147 16.78 0.09 -3.79
CA VAL A 147 17.51 1.32 -3.42
C VAL A 147 18.94 1.30 -3.97
N ASN A 148 19.67 0.19 -3.76
CA ASN A 148 21.12 0.14 -4.04
C ASN A 148 21.51 -0.65 -5.30
N GLY A 149 20.58 -1.29 -6.01
CA GLY A 149 20.86 -1.98 -7.27
C GLY A 149 21.83 -3.18 -7.18
N LYS A 150 21.95 -3.83 -6.02
CA LYS A 150 22.87 -4.97 -5.78
C LYS A 150 22.31 -6.27 -6.35
N MET A 151 22.18 -6.33 -7.67
CA MET A 151 21.54 -7.45 -8.39
C MET A 151 22.21 -8.81 -8.18
N ASP A 152 23.48 -8.83 -7.76
CA ASP A 152 24.21 -10.04 -7.33
C ASP A 152 23.54 -10.77 -6.15
N LYS A 153 22.77 -10.04 -5.32
CA LYS A 153 22.04 -10.60 -4.18
C LYS A 153 20.62 -11.06 -4.52
N LEU A 154 20.10 -10.74 -5.70
CA LEU A 154 18.70 -10.91 -6.05
C LEU A 154 18.22 -12.34 -5.80
N ALA A 155 18.93 -13.33 -6.35
CA ALA A 155 18.59 -14.74 -6.23
C ALA A 155 18.55 -15.25 -4.78
N GLY A 156 19.22 -14.56 -3.85
CA GLY A 156 19.23 -14.91 -2.43
C GLY A 156 17.89 -14.69 -1.73
N TYR A 157 17.02 -13.84 -2.27
CA TYR A 157 15.74 -13.47 -1.65
C TYR A 157 14.57 -14.37 -2.04
N PHE A 158 14.70 -15.11 -3.14
CA PHE A 158 13.62 -15.91 -3.72
C PHE A 158 13.90 -17.42 -3.63
N ASP A 159 12.85 -18.21 -3.83
CA ASP A 159 12.96 -19.66 -4.04
C ASP A 159 13.07 -19.96 -5.54
N GLY A 160 14.31 -19.94 -6.04
CA GLY A 160 14.57 -20.07 -7.47
C GLY A 160 13.91 -18.93 -8.26
N ASP A 161 13.11 -19.30 -9.25
CA ASP A 161 12.39 -18.35 -10.12
C ASP A 161 10.91 -18.20 -9.72
N ASN A 162 10.51 -18.78 -8.57
CA ASN A 162 9.12 -18.77 -8.10
C ASN A 162 8.81 -17.43 -7.41
N TYR A 163 8.10 -16.55 -8.12
CA TYR A 163 7.68 -15.25 -7.62
C TYR A 163 6.42 -14.83 -8.37
N ILE A 164 5.33 -14.56 -7.67
CA ILE A 164 4.08 -14.12 -8.29
C ILE A 164 4.00 -12.60 -8.23
N GLN A 165 3.63 -11.98 -9.36
CA GLN A 165 3.49 -10.53 -9.46
C GLN A 165 2.05 -10.11 -9.69
N HIS A 166 1.67 -9.06 -8.97
CA HIS A 166 0.39 -8.36 -9.14
C HIS A 166 0.56 -6.93 -9.65
N ASN A 167 1.81 -6.45 -9.78
CA ASN A 167 2.08 -5.19 -10.48
C ASN A 167 1.49 -5.28 -11.90
N PRO A 168 0.71 -4.27 -12.35
CA PRO A 168 0.03 -4.28 -13.65
C PRO A 168 0.91 -4.48 -14.89
N SER A 169 2.19 -4.14 -14.79
CA SER A 169 3.12 -4.11 -15.92
C SER A 169 4.21 -5.17 -15.85
N ILE A 170 4.31 -5.92 -14.74
CA ILE A 170 5.41 -6.87 -14.51
C ILE A 170 4.84 -8.30 -14.52
N PRO A 171 5.39 -9.23 -15.34
CA PRO A 171 5.01 -10.64 -15.29
C PRO A 171 5.55 -11.33 -14.03
N ASP A 172 5.06 -12.53 -13.76
CA ASP A 172 5.63 -13.41 -12.74
C ASP A 172 7.10 -13.72 -13.00
N LYS A 173 7.69 -14.37 -12.00
CA LYS A 173 9.04 -14.89 -11.91
C LYS A 173 10.07 -13.80 -11.67
N VAL A 174 11.18 -14.19 -11.05
CA VAL A 174 12.31 -13.30 -10.80
C VAL A 174 12.95 -12.87 -12.13
N SER A 175 13.02 -13.81 -13.07
CA SER A 175 13.42 -13.55 -14.46
C SER A 175 12.49 -12.56 -15.17
N GLY A 176 11.18 -12.61 -14.90
CA GLY A 176 10.19 -11.67 -15.42
C GLY A 176 10.38 -10.26 -14.89
N LEU A 177 10.61 -10.11 -13.59
CA LEU A 177 10.99 -8.83 -12.97
C LEU A 177 12.27 -8.26 -13.59
N GLY A 178 13.32 -9.09 -13.72
CA GLY A 178 14.59 -8.66 -14.31
C GLY A 178 14.44 -8.19 -15.76
N ALA A 179 13.67 -8.91 -16.57
CA ALA A 179 13.39 -8.54 -17.96
C ALA A 179 12.58 -7.24 -18.06
N ALA A 180 11.59 -7.03 -17.19
CA ALA A 180 10.79 -5.80 -17.14
C ALA A 180 11.65 -4.58 -16.79
N LEU A 181 12.51 -4.71 -15.77
CA LEU A 181 13.44 -3.63 -15.38
C LEU A 181 14.45 -3.31 -16.50
N GLN A 182 14.97 -4.33 -17.19
CA GLN A 182 15.84 -4.13 -18.34
C GLN A 182 15.12 -3.40 -19.48
N ALA A 183 13.90 -3.80 -19.81
CA ALA A 183 13.12 -3.18 -20.88
C ALA A 183 12.78 -1.70 -20.59
N LEU A 184 12.54 -1.34 -19.33
CA LEU A 184 12.39 0.06 -18.91
C LEU A 184 13.71 0.83 -19.07
N ALA A 185 14.82 0.25 -18.64
CA ALA A 185 16.14 0.88 -18.76
C ALA A 185 16.55 1.13 -20.22
N GLU A 186 16.24 0.22 -21.13
CA GLU A 186 16.45 0.39 -22.58
C GLU A 186 15.64 1.56 -23.18
N GLN A 187 14.52 1.91 -22.54
CA GLN A 187 13.70 3.09 -22.87
C GLN A 187 14.14 4.36 -22.12
N GLY A 188 15.20 4.28 -21.31
CA GLY A 188 15.67 5.38 -20.47
C GLY A 188 14.75 5.68 -19.27
N ILE A 189 13.86 4.76 -18.92
CA ILE A 189 12.98 4.86 -17.75
C ILE A 189 13.62 4.07 -16.62
N PHE A 190 13.84 4.73 -15.48
CA PHE A 190 14.45 4.11 -14.32
C PHE A 190 13.48 4.18 -13.14
N ILE A 191 13.37 3.06 -12.43
CA ILE A 191 12.74 3.03 -11.11
C ILE A 191 13.87 3.16 -10.10
N LYS A 192 13.84 4.22 -9.30
CA LYS A 192 14.87 4.49 -8.31
C LYS A 192 14.22 4.75 -6.97
N TYR A 193 14.47 3.88 -6.00
CA TYR A 193 14.06 4.11 -4.63
C TYR A 193 15.13 4.96 -3.93
N ASN A 194 14.70 5.94 -3.15
CA ASN A 194 15.60 6.85 -2.43
C ASN A 194 15.61 6.54 -0.93
N LYS A 195 14.44 6.30 -0.34
CA LYS A 195 14.30 6.16 1.10
C LYS A 195 13.10 5.30 1.48
N ILE A 196 13.30 4.42 2.46
CA ILE A 196 12.23 3.71 3.15
C ILE A 196 11.75 4.58 4.33
N HIS A 197 10.45 4.82 4.41
CA HIS A 197 9.82 5.59 5.49
C HIS A 197 9.10 4.71 6.51
N LYS A 198 8.56 3.56 6.09
CA LYS A 198 7.83 2.65 6.98
C LYS A 198 7.97 1.20 6.53
N VAL A 199 8.02 0.30 7.51
CA VAL A 199 7.94 -1.16 7.30
C VAL A 199 6.96 -1.71 8.30
N LEU A 200 5.83 -2.20 7.82
CA LEU A 200 4.75 -2.76 8.63
C LEU A 200 4.54 -4.23 8.24
N GLY A 201 4.28 -5.11 9.20
CA GLY A 201 4.08 -6.52 8.89
C GLY A 201 3.17 -7.25 9.87
N GLN A 202 2.47 -8.26 9.37
CA GLN A 202 1.74 -9.22 10.18
C GLN A 202 1.92 -10.62 9.61
N GLY A 203 2.66 -11.45 10.32
CA GLY A 203 2.99 -12.81 9.91
C GLY A 203 3.79 -12.83 8.61
N ASN A 204 3.24 -13.49 7.60
CA ASN A 204 3.83 -13.65 6.28
C ASN A 204 3.65 -12.44 5.36
N PHE A 205 2.94 -11.38 5.74
CA PHE A 205 2.78 -10.17 4.92
C PHE A 205 3.59 -9.00 5.47
N VAL A 206 4.28 -8.28 4.58
CA VAL A 206 5.09 -7.09 4.91
C VAL A 206 4.84 -6.00 3.88
N LEU A 207 4.37 -4.84 4.34
CA LEU A 207 4.26 -3.60 3.56
C LEU A 207 5.51 -2.74 3.78
N VAL A 208 6.14 -2.32 2.69
CA VAL A 208 7.23 -1.33 2.70
C VAL A 208 6.75 -0.06 2.03
N VAL A 209 6.88 1.06 2.74
CA VAL A 209 6.54 2.40 2.26
C VAL A 209 7.81 3.15 1.95
N SER A 210 7.98 3.54 0.69
CA SER A 210 9.18 4.20 0.19
C SER A 210 8.87 5.40 -0.66
N GLU A 211 9.86 6.27 -0.83
CA GLU A 211 9.85 7.36 -1.81
C GLU A 211 10.96 7.16 -2.85
N GLY A 212 10.73 7.68 -4.05
CA GLY A 212 11.70 7.58 -5.13
C GLY A 212 11.19 8.22 -6.41
N TYR A 213 11.72 7.75 -7.53
CA TYR A 213 11.36 8.24 -8.84
C TYR A 213 11.00 7.09 -9.79
N PHE A 214 9.86 7.20 -10.47
CA PHE A 214 9.56 6.41 -11.65
C PHE A 214 9.73 7.29 -12.90
N GLY A 215 10.83 7.07 -13.62
CA GLY A 215 11.23 7.99 -14.69
C GLY A 215 11.58 9.37 -14.12
N SER A 216 10.83 10.41 -14.52
CA SER A 216 11.01 11.79 -14.02
C SER A 216 10.10 12.15 -12.85
N ASP A 217 9.09 11.33 -12.58
CA ASP A 217 8.09 11.62 -11.57
C ASP A 217 8.61 11.25 -10.18
N HIS A 218 8.28 12.06 -9.18
CA HIS A 218 8.58 11.78 -7.79
C HIS A 218 7.39 11.02 -7.20
N ASP A 219 7.61 9.78 -6.81
CA ASP A 219 6.56 8.82 -6.50
C ASP A 219 6.71 8.24 -5.09
N ALA A 220 5.56 7.88 -4.52
CA ALA A 220 5.45 7.05 -3.35
C ALA A 220 5.17 5.60 -3.79
N PHE A 221 5.96 4.66 -3.26
CA PHE A 221 5.86 3.23 -3.52
C PHE A 221 5.38 2.53 -2.25
N TYR A 222 4.26 1.82 -2.36
CA TYR A 222 3.71 1.00 -1.29
C TYR A 222 3.74 -0.44 -1.77
N ASP A 223 4.76 -1.18 -1.33
CA ASP A 223 5.06 -2.53 -1.81
C ASP A 223 4.69 -3.56 -0.72
N LEU A 224 3.65 -4.35 -0.96
CA LEU A 224 3.22 -5.44 -0.09
C LEU A 224 3.82 -6.76 -0.59
N PHE A 225 4.58 -7.43 0.26
CA PHE A 225 5.17 -8.73 -0.03
C PHE A 225 4.55 -9.82 0.81
N ARG A 226 4.42 -11.03 0.24
CA ARG A 226 4.23 -12.26 1.00
C ARG A 226 5.52 -13.06 1.04
N VAL A 227 5.84 -13.54 2.23
CA VAL A 227 6.98 -14.45 2.49
C VAL A 227 6.47 -15.87 2.66
N GLU A 228 7.18 -16.83 2.09
CA GLU A 228 6.93 -18.26 2.21
C GLU A 228 8.25 -19.00 2.37
N ASN A 229 8.34 -19.88 3.36
CA ASN A 229 9.56 -20.65 3.63
C ASN A 229 10.84 -19.79 3.76
N GLY A 230 10.70 -18.57 4.28
CA GLY A 230 11.82 -17.63 4.44
C GLY A 230 12.28 -16.97 3.15
N LYS A 231 11.47 -17.01 2.09
CA LYS A 231 11.72 -16.41 0.77
C LYS A 231 10.56 -15.51 0.36
N ILE A 232 10.84 -14.46 -0.40
CA ILE A 232 9.79 -13.62 -1.00
C ILE A 232 9.11 -14.46 -2.09
N ALA A 233 7.79 -14.56 -2.04
CA ALA A 233 7.01 -15.44 -2.90
C ALA A 233 6.01 -14.68 -3.78
N GLU A 234 5.53 -13.52 -3.35
CA GLU A 234 4.45 -12.80 -4.02
C GLU A 234 4.50 -11.31 -3.68
N HIS A 235 4.08 -10.45 -4.61
CA HIS A 235 4.17 -9.00 -4.48
C HIS A 235 3.01 -8.26 -5.13
N TRP A 236 2.46 -7.29 -4.40
CA TRP A 236 1.48 -6.29 -4.84
C TRP A 236 2.04 -4.90 -4.57
N ASP A 237 1.78 -3.95 -5.46
CA ASP A 237 2.19 -2.58 -5.26
C ASP A 237 1.11 -1.57 -5.66
N VAL A 238 1.29 -0.36 -5.14
CA VAL A 238 0.64 0.86 -5.61
C VAL A 238 1.72 1.93 -5.76
N ILE A 239 1.78 2.54 -6.95
CA ILE A 239 2.67 3.65 -7.28
C ILE A 239 1.82 4.90 -7.45
N GLU A 240 2.08 5.92 -6.63
CA GLU A 240 1.36 7.19 -6.70
C GLU A 240 2.33 8.36 -6.81
N LYS A 241 2.08 9.21 -7.80
CA LYS A 241 2.82 10.46 -7.98
C LYS A 241 2.58 11.41 -6.81
N ILE A 242 3.66 11.84 -6.17
CA ILE A 242 3.62 12.82 -5.10
C ILE A 242 3.33 14.19 -5.71
N LEU A 243 2.23 14.80 -5.26
CA LEU A 243 1.82 16.12 -5.74
C LEU A 243 2.92 17.17 -5.50
N PRO A 244 3.11 18.15 -6.40
CA PRO A 244 3.92 19.33 -6.13
C PRO A 244 3.43 20.09 -4.90
N LYS A 245 4.35 20.71 -4.15
CA LYS A 245 4.05 21.35 -2.86
C LYS A 245 2.94 22.40 -2.94
N GLU A 246 2.83 23.08 -4.07
CA GLU A 246 1.85 24.13 -4.35
C GLU A 246 0.42 23.59 -4.48
N GLN A 247 0.25 22.28 -4.66
CA GLN A 247 -1.04 21.60 -4.80
C GLN A 247 -1.49 20.91 -3.50
N TRP A 248 -0.66 20.94 -2.45
CA TRP A 248 -0.98 20.26 -1.20
C TRP A 248 -2.12 20.99 -0.48
N LYS A 249 -3.11 20.22 0.00
CA LYS A 249 -4.20 20.74 0.84
C LYS A 249 -3.93 20.64 2.34
N ASN A 250 -2.82 20.00 2.72
CA ASN A 250 -2.34 19.93 4.10
C ASN A 250 -0.81 20.11 4.13
N ASN A 251 -0.23 20.24 5.33
CA ASN A 251 1.21 20.45 5.52
C ASN A 251 1.94 19.23 6.10
N ASN A 252 1.27 18.09 6.21
CA ASN A 252 1.76 16.92 6.96
C ASN A 252 2.77 16.08 6.16
N GLY A 253 2.80 16.24 4.83
CA GLY A 253 3.65 15.45 3.95
C GLY A 253 3.02 14.11 3.57
N LYS A 254 3.67 13.39 2.63
CA LYS A 254 3.16 12.10 2.13
C LYS A 254 3.46 10.91 3.06
N PHE A 255 4.42 11.05 3.98
CA PHE A 255 5.00 9.94 4.76
C PHE A 255 5.02 10.20 6.26
#